data_AF-W7W792-F1
#
_entry.id   AF-W7W792-F1
#
_cell.length_a   1.000
_cell.length_b   1.000
_cell.length_c   1.000
_cell.angle_alpha   90.00
_cell.angle_beta   90.00
_cell.angle_gamma   90.00
#
_symmetry.space_group_name_H-M   'P 1'
#
loop_
_entity.id
_entity.type
_entity.pdbx_description
1 polymer ?
#
loop_
_entity_poly.entity_id
_entity_poly.type
_entity_poly.pdbx_seq_one_letter_code
_entity_poly.pdbx_strand_id
1 'polypeptide(L)'
;MRPALLGAIAAGGGGIQAAWSALRITASQIVKGSPGRLDGINCIAGSNITLTIYDNPWTASGSVLYTGTLSAGQSATLSPSPLRCIDGFYASFSGTATFDFQIGE
;
A
#
# COMPACT_ATOMS: atom_id res chain seq x y z
N MET A 1 6.29 -4.64 37.90
CA MET A 1 5.16 -5.34 37.23
C MET A 1 4.45 -4.33 36.33
N ARG A 2 4.04 -4.76 35.13
CA ARG A 2 3.79 -3.98 33.89
C ARG A 2 2.73 -2.86 34.04
N PRO A 3 2.85 -1.70 33.37
CA PRO A 3 1.71 -0.83 33.12
C PRO A 3 0.94 -1.32 31.89
N ALA A 4 -0.37 -1.51 32.03
CA ALA A 4 -1.30 -1.52 30.93
C ALA A 4 -1.80 -0.07 30.74
N LEU A 5 -1.62 0.50 29.55
CA LEU A 5 -2.42 1.64 29.13
C LEU A 5 -2.84 1.41 27.68
N LEU A 6 -4.07 0.91 27.57
CA LEU A 6 -4.90 0.97 26.38
C LEU A 6 -5.22 2.45 26.12
N GLY A 7 -4.76 3.01 25.01
CA GLY A 7 -5.04 4.38 24.59
C GLY A 7 -5.28 4.40 23.10
N ALA A 8 -6.54 4.68 22.72
CA ALA A 8 -7.07 4.59 21.38
C ALA A 8 -6.24 5.33 20.32
N ILE A 9 -5.99 4.67 19.17
CA ILE A 9 -5.60 5.38 17.96
C ILE A 9 -6.89 5.91 17.33
N ALA A 10 -7.19 7.18 17.57
CA ALA A 10 -8.19 7.91 16.82
C ALA A 10 -7.67 8.12 15.39
N ALA A 11 -8.08 7.27 14.45
CA ALA A 11 -8.02 7.60 13.03
C ALA A 11 -9.30 8.37 12.69
N GLY A 12 -9.23 9.70 12.81
CA GLY A 12 -10.31 10.61 12.45
C GLY A 12 -10.60 10.62 10.95
N GLY A 13 -11.84 10.94 10.62
CA GLY A 13 -12.26 11.41 9.29
C GLY A 13 -12.85 10.35 8.38
N GLY A 14 -14.14 10.05 8.58
CA GLY A 14 -14.95 9.31 7.62
C GLY A 14 -15.12 10.09 6.32
N GLY A 15 -14.55 9.57 5.24
CA GLY A 15 -15.05 9.73 3.89
C GLY A 15 -15.42 8.34 3.38
N ILE A 16 -16.66 8.14 2.96
CA ILE A 16 -17.11 6.92 2.30
C ILE A 16 -16.39 6.76 0.95
N GLN A 17 -15.15 6.24 0.98
CA GLN A 17 -14.43 5.85 -0.22
C GLN A 17 -15.01 4.53 -0.70
N ALA A 18 -15.72 4.57 -1.82
CA ALA A 18 -16.46 3.47 -2.45
C ALA A 18 -15.75 2.11 -2.32
N ALA A 19 -16.26 1.20 -1.47
CA ALA A 19 -15.82 -0.18 -1.24
C ALA A 19 -14.46 -0.54 -1.89
N TRP A 20 -13.38 0.03 -1.36
CA TRP A 20 -12.04 -0.32 -1.78
C TRP A 20 -11.80 -1.71 -1.23
N SER A 21 -11.34 -2.64 -2.05
CA SER A 21 -10.59 -3.81 -1.57
C SER A 21 -9.24 -3.31 -1.02
N ALA A 22 -9.27 -2.38 -0.07
CA ALA A 22 -8.14 -1.65 0.44
C ALA A 22 -7.35 -2.58 1.35
N LEU A 23 -6.28 -3.17 0.82
CA LEU A 23 -5.27 -3.70 1.70
C LEU A 23 -4.50 -2.51 2.29
N ARG A 24 -4.52 -2.40 3.61
CA ARG A 24 -3.70 -1.45 4.37
C ARG A 24 -2.42 -2.13 4.84
N ILE A 25 -1.27 -1.50 4.58
CA ILE A 25 0.03 -1.96 5.05
C ILE A 25 0.76 -0.85 5.80
N THR A 26 1.48 -1.21 6.85
CA THR A 26 2.31 -0.29 7.66
C THR A 26 3.81 -0.62 7.61
N ALA A 27 4.15 -1.71 6.93
CA ALA A 27 5.51 -2.15 6.65
C ALA A 27 5.53 -2.87 5.29
N SER A 28 6.73 -3.00 4.71
CA SER A 28 6.96 -3.76 3.48
C SER A 28 6.42 -5.18 3.59
N GLN A 29 5.51 -5.55 2.70
CA GLN A 29 4.85 -6.84 2.74
C GLN A 29 4.14 -7.16 1.42
N ILE A 30 3.59 -8.38 1.37
CA ILE A 30 2.79 -8.87 0.27
C ILE A 30 1.51 -8.03 0.18
N VAL A 31 1.25 -7.44 -0.98
CA VAL A 31 0.02 -6.70 -1.28
C VAL A 31 -1.02 -7.62 -1.93
N LYS A 32 -0.58 -8.51 -2.81
CA LYS A 32 -1.41 -9.57 -3.39
C LYS A 32 -0.55 -10.78 -3.67
N GLY A 33 -0.98 -11.96 -3.20
CA GLY A 33 -0.27 -13.23 -3.36
C GLY A 33 -0.58 -13.98 -4.66
N SER A 34 -1.33 -13.37 -5.58
CA SER A 34 -1.80 -13.98 -6.82
C SER A 34 -1.85 -12.95 -7.95
N PRO A 35 -1.89 -13.39 -9.23
CA PRO A 35 -2.08 -12.51 -10.37
C PRO A 35 -3.30 -11.59 -10.21
N GLY A 36 -3.18 -10.38 -10.75
CA GLY A 36 -4.27 -9.40 -10.78
C GLY A 36 -3.77 -8.02 -11.15
N ARG A 37 -4.50 -6.98 -10.71
CA ARG A 37 -4.19 -5.60 -11.04
C ARG A 37 -4.20 -4.67 -9.84
N LEU A 38 -3.42 -3.59 -9.94
CA LEU A 38 -3.38 -2.49 -9.00
C LEU A 38 -3.87 -1.22 -9.70
N ASP A 39 -4.99 -0.70 -9.22
CA ASP A 39 -5.69 0.46 -9.78
C ASP A 39 -5.26 1.78 -9.13
N GLY A 40 -4.76 1.73 -7.89
CA GLY A 40 -4.35 2.92 -7.16
C GLY A 40 -3.64 2.65 -5.83
N ILE A 41 -2.94 3.66 -5.35
CA ILE A 41 -2.19 3.66 -4.08
C ILE A 41 -2.52 4.95 -3.35
N ASN A 42 -2.81 4.89 -2.06
CA ASN A 42 -3.03 6.06 -1.22
C ASN A 42 -2.08 6.05 -0.02
N CYS A 43 -1.37 7.14 0.21
CA CYS A 43 -0.51 7.31 1.38
C CYS A 43 -1.30 7.95 2.51
N ILE A 44 -1.58 7.17 3.56
CA ILE A 44 -2.33 7.60 4.74
C ILE A 44 -1.42 8.29 5.74
N ALA A 45 -0.20 7.77 5.90
CA ALA A 45 0.80 8.30 6.82
C ALA A 45 2.20 8.10 6.28
N GLY A 46 3.13 9.00 6.61
CA GLY A 46 4.51 9.00 6.12
C GLY A 46 4.87 10.31 5.45
N SER A 47 6.17 10.62 5.42
CA SER A 47 6.69 11.84 4.80
C SER A 47 7.78 11.46 3.80
N ASN A 48 7.56 11.78 2.52
CA ASN A 48 8.47 11.49 1.41
C ASN A 48 8.97 10.03 1.39
N ILE A 49 8.02 9.10 1.42
CA ILE A 49 8.31 7.68 1.42
C ILE A 49 8.35 7.18 -0.02
N THR A 50 9.49 6.64 -0.43
CA THR A 50 9.62 5.96 -1.72
C THR A 50 9.04 4.56 -1.59
N LEU A 51 7.93 4.33 -2.29
CA LEU A 51 7.27 3.05 -2.42
C LEU A 51 7.67 2.41 -3.75
N THR A 52 8.07 1.15 -3.69
CA THR A 52 8.40 0.34 -4.86
C THR A 52 7.55 -0.93 -4.85
N ILE A 53 6.91 -1.23 -5.99
CA ILE A 53 6.09 -2.43 -6.19
C ILE A 53 6.80 -3.37 -7.13
N TYR A 54 6.88 -4.64 -6.73
CA TYR A 54 7.51 -5.72 -7.50
C TYR A 54 6.46 -6.71 -7.99
N ASP A 55 6.68 -7.28 -9.19
CA ASP A 55 5.94 -8.43 -9.73
C ASP A 55 6.48 -9.74 -9.14
N ASN A 56 6.36 -9.88 -7.82
CA ASN A 56 6.73 -11.06 -7.07
C ASN A 56 6.11 -10.91 -5.69
N PRO A 57 5.25 -11.82 -5.23
CA PRO A 57 4.58 -11.66 -3.94
C PRO A 57 5.50 -11.95 -2.75
N TRP A 58 6.63 -12.63 -2.91
CA TRP A 58 7.38 -13.16 -1.77
C TRP A 58 8.49 -12.24 -1.26
N THR A 59 9.14 -11.50 -2.16
CA THR A 59 10.33 -10.72 -1.86
C THR A 59 10.39 -9.44 -2.70
N ALA A 60 11.09 -8.42 -2.21
CA ALA A 60 11.42 -7.20 -2.94
C ALA A 60 12.47 -7.47 -4.05
N SER A 61 12.15 -8.34 -4.99
CA SER A 61 13.02 -8.78 -6.08
C SER A 61 12.21 -9.11 -7.32
N GLY A 62 12.85 -9.09 -8.48
CA GLY A 62 12.20 -9.30 -9.78
C GLY A 62 11.90 -7.98 -10.48
N SER A 63 10.88 -7.98 -11.34
CA SER A 63 10.50 -6.80 -12.13
C SER A 63 9.85 -5.75 -11.27
N VAL A 64 10.36 -4.51 -11.33
CA VAL A 64 9.71 -3.35 -10.70
C VAL A 64 8.54 -2.92 -11.59
N LEU A 65 7.33 -2.97 -11.04
CA LEU A 65 6.11 -2.51 -11.71
C LEU A 65 5.87 -1.02 -11.46
N TYR A 66 6.26 -0.52 -10.29
CA TYR A 66 6.09 0.87 -9.92
C TYR A 66 7.14 1.34 -8.94
N THR A 67 7.56 2.58 -9.08
CA THR A 67 8.29 3.30 -8.06
C THR A 67 7.79 4.74 -8.01
N GLY A 68 7.55 5.24 -6.81
CA GLY A 68 7.06 6.60 -6.61
C GLY A 68 7.27 7.06 -5.19
N THR A 69 7.52 8.35 -5.02
CA THR A 69 7.62 8.97 -3.71
C THR A 69 6.28 9.59 -3.35
N LEU A 70 5.72 9.18 -2.21
CA LEU A 70 4.43 9.61 -1.72
C LEU A 70 4.54 10.15 -0.29
N SER A 71 3.72 11.13 0.03
CA SER A 71 3.59 11.72 1.36
C SER A 71 2.14 11.61 1.83
N ALA A 72 1.90 11.72 3.13
CA ALA A 72 0.55 11.61 3.70
C ALA A 72 -0.46 12.53 2.98
N GLY A 73 -1.60 11.96 2.59
CA GLY A 73 -2.64 12.63 1.80
C GLY A 73 -2.41 12.64 0.28
N GLN A 74 -1.30 12.08 -0.21
CA GLN A 74 -1.06 11.88 -1.65
C GLN A 74 -1.54 10.50 -2.11
N SER A 75 -2.04 10.45 -3.33
CA SER A 75 -2.47 9.21 -3.96
C SER A 75 -1.92 9.10 -5.38
N ALA A 76 -1.48 7.90 -5.77
CA ALA A 76 -1.15 7.56 -7.14
C ALA A 76 -2.32 6.81 -7.76
N THR A 77 -2.98 7.42 -8.73
CA THR A 77 -4.04 6.77 -9.53
C THR A 77 -3.40 6.16 -10.77
N LEU A 78 -3.60 4.86 -10.97
CA LEU A 78 -3.02 4.11 -12.09
C LEU A 78 -4.06 3.85 -13.19
N SER A 79 -5.33 4.16 -12.96
CA SER A 79 -6.38 4.18 -14.00
C SER A 79 -6.12 5.28 -15.05
N PRO A 80 -6.33 5.03 -16.36
CA PRO A 80 -6.98 3.85 -16.98
C PRO A 80 -6.05 2.67 -17.28
N SER A 81 -4.75 2.77 -16.97
CA SER A 81 -3.74 1.75 -17.28
C SER A 81 -3.21 1.11 -15.98
N PRO A 82 -4.02 0.28 -15.29
CA PRO A 82 -3.63 -0.30 -14.01
C PRO A 82 -2.39 -1.18 -14.16
N LEU A 83 -1.58 -1.24 -13.11
CA LEU A 83 -0.42 -2.13 -13.09
C LEU A 83 -0.94 -3.56 -13.01
N ARG A 84 -0.35 -4.47 -13.79
CA ARG A 84 -0.69 -5.88 -13.78
C ARG A 84 0.50 -6.68 -13.30
N CYS A 85 0.25 -7.67 -12.46
CA CYS A 85 1.24 -8.63 -12.00
C CYS A 85 0.90 -10.03 -12.51
N ILE A 86 1.92 -10.83 -12.77
CA ILE A 86 1.79 -12.24 -13.16
C ILE A 86 1.76 -13.12 -11.91
N ASP A 87 2.67 -12.89 -10.96
CA ASP A 87 2.81 -13.73 -9.77
C ASP A 87 2.13 -13.09 -8.55
N GLY A 88 2.15 -11.77 -8.45
CA GLY A 88 1.59 -11.01 -7.34
C GLY A 88 2.30 -9.68 -7.11
N PHE A 89 1.83 -8.91 -6.13
CA PHE A 89 2.41 -7.62 -5.76
C PHE A 89 3.11 -7.71 -4.40
N TYR A 90 4.37 -7.31 -4.34
CA TYR A 90 5.06 -6.99 -3.09
C TYR A 90 5.36 -5.51 -3.02
N ALA A 91 4.94 -4.86 -1.94
CA ALA A 91 5.24 -3.47 -1.67
C ALA A 91 6.46 -3.36 -0.75
N SER A 92 7.46 -2.61 -1.19
CA SER A 92 8.64 -2.29 -0.41
C SER A 92 8.76 -0.79 -0.22
N PHE A 93 8.98 -0.38 1.03
CA PHE A 93 9.32 0.99 1.40
C PHE A 93 10.15 0.97 2.68
N SER A 94 10.82 2.08 2.97
CA SER A 94 11.57 2.28 4.20
C SER A 94 10.91 3.36 5.06
N GLY A 95 11.21 3.35 6.36
CA GLY A 95 10.65 4.29 7.31
C GLY A 95 9.27 3.89 7.84
N THR A 96 8.62 4.83 8.52
CA THR A 96 7.27 4.63 9.09
C THR A 96 6.25 5.26 8.15
N ALA A 97 5.47 4.41 7.48
CA ALA A 97 4.45 4.84 6.53
C ALA A 97 3.21 3.93 6.62
N THR A 98 2.09 4.40 6.09
CA THR A 98 0.86 3.62 5.94
C THR A 98 0.30 3.85 4.57
N PHE A 99 0.07 2.77 3.83
CA PHE A 99 -0.46 2.82 2.47
C PHE A 99 -1.71 1.95 2.35
N ASP A 100 -2.69 2.45 1.60
CA ASP A 100 -3.84 1.69 1.14
C ASP A 100 -3.70 1.40 -0.36
N PHE A 101 -3.96 0.14 -0.73
CA PHE A 101 -3.87 -0.31 -2.11
C PHE A 101 -5.24 -0.64 -2.68
N GLN A 102 -5.55 -0.11 -3.86
CA GLN A 102 -6.74 -0.49 -4.60
C GLN A 102 -6.40 -1.63 -5.55
N ILE A 103 -6.82 -2.84 -5.17
CA ILE A 103 -6.48 -4.06 -5.89
C ILE A 103 -7.72 -4.59 -6.60
N GLY A 104 -7.57 -4.89 -7.88
CA GLY A 104 -8.56 -5.60 -8.69
C GLY A 104 -8.16 -7.06 -8.94
N GLU A 105 -9.14 -7.85 -9.40
CA GLU A 105 -8.90 -9.17 -10.00
C GLU A 105 -8.32 -9.06 -11.42
#